data_AF-A0A967SUV5-F1
#
_entry.id   AF-A0A967SUV5-F1
#
_cell.length_a   1.000
_cell.length_b   1.000
_cell.length_c   1.000
_cell.angle_alpha   90.00
_cell.angle_beta   90.00
_cell.angle_gamma   90.00
#
_symmetry.space_group_name_H-M   'P 1'
#
loop_
_entity.id
_entity.type
_entity.pdbx_description
1 polymer ?
#
loop_
_entity_poly.entity_id
_entity_poly.type
_entity_poly.pdbx_seq_one_letter_code
_entity_poly.pdbx_strand_id
1 'polypeptide(L)'
;MTNYGTIIRNVFANLHNYNYPQQDSSTGLYSYDDGATWLDLNVNGLGSRVNSINFYSGDIFVGTDSSGVFFSSDFGGNWVNANLGLSDEKIKGMIVHRDGFLFCGTENEGIFIADLNPLNINDINSASGTFSLYQNYPNPFNSTTIINYAIHRESHVILEVYNLLAKKLRIWSMK
;
A
#
# COMPACT_ATOMS: atom_id res chain seq x y z
N MET A 1 3.54 -40.12 8.17
CA MET A 1 3.01 -39.10 7.24
C MET A 1 3.34 -37.74 7.83
N THR A 2 4.31 -37.05 7.26
CA THR A 2 4.73 -35.73 7.75
C THR A 2 3.69 -34.71 7.29
N ASN A 3 2.95 -34.15 8.23
CA ASN A 3 1.86 -33.22 7.98
C ASN A 3 2.48 -31.83 7.72
N TYR A 4 2.57 -31.42 6.46
CA TYR A 4 2.97 -30.06 6.08
C TYR A 4 1.75 -29.13 6.16
N GLY A 5 1.16 -29.04 7.36
CA GLY A 5 0.09 -28.10 7.62
C GLY A 5 0.63 -26.68 7.46
N THR A 6 0.22 -25.99 6.41
CA THR A 6 0.41 -24.54 6.29
C THR A 6 -0.28 -23.90 7.49
N ILE A 7 0.50 -23.31 8.40
CA ILE A 7 -0.05 -22.49 9.49
C ILE A 7 -0.66 -21.26 8.83
N ILE A 8 -1.98 -21.17 8.82
CA ILE A 8 -2.70 -19.95 8.43
C ILE A 8 -2.55 -18.97 9.60
N ARG A 9 -1.48 -18.16 9.57
CA ARG A 9 -1.16 -17.23 10.66
C ARG A 9 -2.10 -16.02 10.75
N ASN A 10 -2.89 -15.78 9.70
CA ASN A 10 -3.67 -14.57 9.54
C ASN A 10 -5.10 -14.92 9.09
N VAL A 11 -6.10 -14.48 9.85
CA VAL A 11 -7.52 -14.70 9.53
C VAL A 11 -8.22 -13.35 9.41
N PHE A 12 -9.11 -13.22 8.43
CA PHE A 12 -9.95 -12.04 8.23
C PHE A 12 -11.41 -12.42 8.32
N ALA A 13 -12.18 -11.56 8.98
CA ALA A 13 -13.62 -11.66 9.02
C ALA A 13 -14.21 -10.29 8.71
N ASN A 14 -15.21 -10.26 7.83
CA ASN A 14 -16.10 -9.11 7.72
C ASN A 14 -17.29 -9.41 8.62
N LEU A 15 -17.48 -8.63 9.68
CA LEU A 15 -18.62 -8.80 10.57
C LEU A 15 -19.73 -7.84 10.17
N HIS A 16 -20.85 -8.38 9.68
CA HIS A 16 -22.12 -7.66 9.63
C HIS A 16 -22.75 -7.71 11.03
N ASN A 17 -22.53 -6.69 11.84
CA ASN A 17 -23.04 -6.67 13.21
C ASN A 17 -24.47 -6.12 13.26
N TYR A 18 -25.48 -6.97 13.07
CA TYR A 18 -26.90 -6.60 13.17
C TYR A 18 -27.39 -6.26 14.60
N ASN A 19 -26.52 -6.34 15.62
CA ASN A 19 -26.91 -6.30 17.03
C ASN A 19 -26.63 -4.98 17.77
N TYR A 20 -26.23 -3.90 17.08
CA TYR A 20 -26.14 -2.56 17.68
C TYR A 20 -27.17 -1.62 17.04
N PRO A 21 -28.15 -1.09 17.81
CA PRO A 21 -29.23 -0.29 17.25
C PRO A 21 -28.82 1.12 16.79
N GLN A 22 -27.54 1.45 16.73
CA GLN A 22 -27.02 2.77 16.32
C GLN A 22 -25.60 2.68 15.70
N GLN A 23 -25.41 1.87 14.65
CA GLN A 23 -24.43 2.08 13.56
C GLN A 23 -24.20 0.73 12.86
N ASP A 24 -24.62 0.65 11.59
CA ASP A 24 -24.27 -0.44 10.69
C ASP A 24 -22.79 -0.29 10.28
N SER A 25 -21.88 -0.58 11.22
CA SER A 25 -20.44 -0.58 10.99
C SER A 25 -20.01 -2.00 10.68
N SER A 26 -19.90 -2.31 9.39
CA SER A 26 -19.24 -3.54 8.97
C SER A 26 -17.74 -3.33 9.15
N THR A 27 -17.20 -4.02 10.15
CA THR A 27 -15.80 -3.94 10.55
C THR A 27 -15.03 -5.02 9.82
N GLY A 28 -13.93 -4.62 9.17
CA GLY A 28 -12.90 -5.57 8.78
C GLY A 28 -12.16 -5.96 10.06
N LEU A 29 -12.10 -7.25 10.38
CA LEU A 29 -11.34 -7.75 11.52
C LEU A 29 -10.10 -8.50 11.03
N TYR A 30 -8.96 -8.26 11.69
CA TYR A 30 -7.70 -8.94 11.46
C TYR A 30 -7.23 -9.68 12.71
N SER A 31 -6.81 -10.94 12.56
CA SER A 31 -6.14 -11.70 13.62
C SER A 31 -4.73 -12.09 13.19
N TYR A 32 -3.76 -11.95 14.10
CA TYR A 32 -2.35 -12.38 13.95
C TYR A 32 -2.00 -13.59 14.83
N ASP A 33 -2.99 -14.17 15.53
CA ASP A 33 -2.83 -15.22 16.54
C ASP A 33 -3.82 -16.37 16.33
N ASP A 34 -3.96 -16.78 15.07
CA ASP A 34 -4.82 -17.91 14.63
C ASP A 34 -6.30 -17.75 15.03
N GLY A 35 -6.78 -16.51 15.09
CA GLY A 35 -8.18 -16.18 15.42
C GLY A 35 -8.47 -16.04 16.91
N ALA A 36 -7.44 -16.09 17.78
CA ALA A 36 -7.62 -15.96 19.23
C ALA A 36 -7.97 -14.52 19.65
N THR A 37 -7.41 -13.52 18.98
CA THR A 37 -7.76 -12.10 19.12
C THR A 37 -7.97 -11.45 17.76
N TRP A 38 -8.82 -10.43 17.75
CA TRP A 38 -9.23 -9.71 16.55
C TRP A 38 -9.03 -8.21 16.75
N LEU A 39 -8.26 -7.62 15.85
CA LEU A 39 -8.09 -6.18 15.71
C LEU A 39 -9.17 -5.67 14.75
N ASP A 40 -9.91 -4.65 15.19
CA ASP A 40 -10.76 -3.89 14.28
C ASP A 40 -9.87 -3.06 13.34
N LEU A 41 -10.07 -3.18 12.03
CA LEU A 41 -9.33 -2.40 11.03
C LEU A 41 -9.97 -1.03 10.78
N ASN A 42 -11.20 -0.81 11.24
CA ASN A 42 -11.89 0.47 11.11
C ASN A 42 -11.48 1.49 12.18
N VAL A 43 -10.70 1.11 13.19
CA VAL A 43 -10.03 2.11 14.05
C VAL A 43 -8.98 2.85 13.22
N ASN A 44 -8.93 4.17 13.38
CA ASN A 44 -7.95 5.08 12.77
C ASN A 44 -8.15 5.46 11.30
N GLY A 45 -9.39 5.74 10.88
CA GLY A 45 -9.62 6.69 9.79
C GLY A 45 -10.02 6.13 8.42
N LEU A 46 -10.42 4.86 8.31
CA LEU A 46 -11.04 4.36 7.06
C LEU A 46 -12.40 5.01 6.78
N GLY A 47 -13.20 5.25 7.82
CA GLY A 47 -14.47 5.99 7.72
C GLY A 47 -15.55 5.39 6.81
N SER A 48 -15.30 4.22 6.20
CA SER A 48 -16.16 3.55 5.25
C SER A 48 -16.10 2.04 5.46
N ARG A 49 -17.17 1.34 5.06
CA ARG A 49 -17.25 -0.12 5.13
C ARG A 49 -16.15 -0.75 4.28
N VAL A 50 -15.41 -1.69 4.85
CA VAL A 50 -14.43 -2.50 4.09
C VAL A 50 -15.17 -3.60 3.35
N ASN A 51 -15.00 -3.67 2.03
CA ASN A 51 -15.56 -4.71 1.17
C ASN A 51 -14.50 -5.75 0.77
N SER A 52 -13.21 -5.38 0.76
CA SER A 52 -12.11 -6.28 0.38
C SER A 52 -10.82 -5.94 1.13
N ILE A 53 -10.01 -6.95 1.43
CA ILE A 53 -8.70 -6.83 2.11
C ILE A 53 -7.70 -7.71 1.37
N ASN A 54 -6.53 -7.17 1.03
CA ASN A 54 -5.45 -7.87 0.35
C ASN A 54 -4.09 -7.57 0.99
N PHE A 55 -3.16 -8.50 0.84
CA PHE A 55 -1.79 -8.39 1.36
C PHE A 55 -0.80 -8.41 0.22
N TYR A 56 0.17 -7.50 0.28
CA TYR A 56 1.25 -7.48 -0.68
C TYR A 56 2.52 -6.95 -0.02
N SER A 57 3.61 -7.72 -0.12
CA SER A 57 4.93 -7.34 0.42
C SER A 57 4.98 -6.96 1.91
N GLY A 58 4.02 -7.43 2.72
CA GLY A 58 3.93 -7.11 4.15
C GLY A 58 2.97 -5.97 4.48
N ASP A 59 2.43 -5.30 3.47
CA ASP A 59 1.44 -4.23 3.61
C ASP A 59 0.01 -4.72 3.42
N ILE A 60 -0.95 -3.93 3.91
CA ILE A 60 -2.39 -4.17 3.81
C ILE A 60 -3.02 -3.17 2.85
N PHE A 61 -3.82 -3.68 1.91
CA PHE A 61 -4.67 -2.90 1.03
C PHE A 61 -6.13 -3.22 1.32
N VAL A 62 -6.95 -2.20 1.50
CA VAL A 62 -8.39 -2.35 1.73
C VAL A 62 -9.20 -1.59 0.71
N GLY A 63 -10.24 -2.23 0.19
CA GLY A 63 -11.23 -1.63 -0.68
C GLY A 63 -12.48 -1.32 0.11
N THR A 64 -12.95 -0.10 0.00
CA THR A 64 -14.10 0.39 0.77
C THR A 64 -15.33 0.61 -0.10
N ASP A 65 -16.50 0.68 0.54
CA ASP A 65 -17.78 0.83 -0.15
C ASP A 65 -17.98 2.21 -0.77
N SER A 66 -17.27 3.23 -0.29
CA SER A 66 -17.52 4.63 -0.66
C SER A 66 -16.31 5.56 -0.69
N SER A 67 -15.11 5.08 -0.38
CA SER A 67 -13.93 5.94 -0.18
C SER A 67 -12.67 5.41 -0.88
N GLY A 68 -12.85 4.43 -1.77
CA GLY A 68 -11.81 3.88 -2.61
C GLY A 68 -10.93 2.88 -1.87
N VAL A 69 -9.64 2.93 -2.19
CA VAL A 69 -8.62 2.02 -1.69
C VAL A 69 -7.76 2.73 -0.66
N PHE A 70 -7.48 2.06 0.45
CA PHE A 70 -6.53 2.50 1.46
C PHE A 70 -5.40 1.48 1.63
N PHE A 71 -4.29 1.98 2.12
CA PHE A 71 -3.05 1.26 2.35
C PHE A 71 -2.57 1.45 3.79
N SER A 72 -2.00 0.41 4.38
CA SER A 72 -1.32 0.46 5.68
C SER A 72 -0.06 -0.41 5.67
N SER A 73 1.05 0.15 6.15
CA SER A 73 2.33 -0.55 6.35
C SER A 73 2.60 -0.94 7.81
N ASP A 74 1.65 -0.66 8.70
CA ASP A 74 1.74 -0.89 10.15
C ASP A 74 0.56 -1.72 10.68
N PHE A 75 0.06 -2.63 9.83
CA PHE A 75 -0.98 -3.60 10.17
C PHE A 75 -2.33 -2.98 10.60
N GLY A 76 -2.71 -1.86 9.97
CA GLY A 76 -3.94 -1.14 10.27
C GLY A 76 -3.81 -0.16 11.44
N GLY A 77 -2.58 0.11 11.90
CA GLY A 77 -2.32 1.18 12.86
C GLY A 77 -2.65 2.56 12.29
N ASN A 78 -2.28 2.79 11.02
CA ASN A 78 -2.57 3.98 10.24
C ASN A 78 -2.96 3.62 8.80
N TRP A 79 -3.87 4.40 8.22
CA TRP A 79 -4.34 4.23 6.85
C TRP A 79 -4.01 5.46 6.00
N VAL A 80 -3.53 5.21 4.78
CA VAL A 80 -3.24 6.23 3.76
C VAL A 80 -4.12 5.96 2.54
N ASN A 81 -4.69 7.01 1.94
CA ASN A 81 -5.44 6.85 0.70
C ASN A 81 -4.50 6.36 -0.42
N ALA A 82 -4.93 5.31 -1.12
CA ALA A 82 -4.19 4.66 -2.19
C ALA A 82 -5.09 4.49 -3.44
N ASN A 83 -5.86 5.54 -3.77
CA ASN A 83 -6.74 5.51 -4.94
C ASN A 83 -5.96 5.43 -6.27
N LEU A 84 -4.70 5.87 -6.33
CA LEU A 84 -3.79 5.64 -7.48
C LEU A 84 -4.39 6.04 -8.86
N GLY A 85 -5.27 7.04 -8.91
CA GLY A 85 -5.95 7.48 -10.13
C GLY A 85 -7.33 6.84 -10.38
N LEU A 86 -7.86 6.09 -9.42
CA LEU A 86 -9.21 5.56 -9.39
C LEU A 86 -10.25 6.69 -9.34
N SER A 87 -11.16 6.72 -10.32
CA SER A 87 -12.28 7.67 -10.42
C SER A 87 -13.55 7.20 -9.72
N ASP A 88 -13.83 5.89 -9.70
CA ASP A 88 -14.94 5.30 -8.94
C ASP A 88 -14.46 4.70 -7.62
N GLU A 89 -14.73 5.40 -6.53
CA GLU A 89 -14.31 5.05 -5.17
C GLU A 89 -15.16 3.94 -4.52
N LYS A 90 -16.15 3.38 -5.22
CA LYS A 90 -16.99 2.30 -4.68
C LYS A 90 -16.42 0.94 -5.06
N ILE A 91 -15.60 0.39 -4.17
CA ILE A 91 -14.91 -0.89 -4.41
C ILE A 91 -15.81 -2.06 -4.06
N LYS A 92 -16.10 -2.94 -5.03
CA LYS A 92 -16.86 -4.18 -4.83
C LYS A 92 -15.98 -5.39 -4.56
N GLY A 93 -14.73 -5.35 -5.00
CA GLY A 93 -13.77 -6.42 -4.75
C GLY A 93 -12.38 -6.06 -5.25
N MET A 94 -11.36 -6.65 -4.63
CA MET A 94 -9.97 -6.47 -5.02
C MET A 94 -9.22 -7.78 -5.02
N ILE A 95 -8.25 -7.90 -5.92
CA ILE A 95 -7.21 -8.93 -5.88
C ILE A 95 -5.85 -8.31 -6.16
N VAL A 96 -4.81 -8.79 -5.48
CA VAL A 96 -3.42 -8.40 -5.78
C VAL A 96 -2.68 -9.58 -6.40
N HIS A 97 -2.13 -9.38 -7.59
CA HIS A 97 -1.25 -10.34 -8.25
C HIS A 97 0.13 -10.35 -7.61
N ARG A 98 0.81 -11.51 -7.65
CA ARG A 98 2.17 -11.67 -7.08
C ARG A 98 3.21 -10.71 -7.68
N ASP A 99 2.98 -10.23 -8.90
CA ASP A 99 3.87 -9.29 -9.59
C ASP A 99 3.57 -7.82 -9.23
N GLY A 100 2.68 -7.55 -8.28
CA GLY A 100 2.39 -6.20 -7.80
C GLY A 100 1.28 -5.48 -8.56
N PHE A 101 0.48 -6.18 -9.36
CA PHE A 101 -0.71 -5.57 -9.96
C PHE A 101 -1.93 -5.71 -9.04
N LEU A 102 -2.50 -4.58 -8.65
CA LEU A 102 -3.77 -4.49 -7.95
C LEU A 102 -4.91 -4.36 -8.96
N PHE A 103 -5.89 -5.26 -8.90
CA PHE A 103 -7.12 -5.19 -9.68
C PHE A 103 -8.28 -4.85 -8.75
N CYS A 104 -9.01 -3.79 -9.07
CA CYS A 104 -10.16 -3.31 -8.30
C CYS A 104 -11.42 -3.37 -9.16
N GLY A 105 -12.39 -4.19 -8.76
CA GLY A 105 -13.74 -4.11 -9.31
C GLY A 105 -14.49 -2.94 -8.69
N THR A 106 -14.91 -2.00 -9.54
CA THR A 106 -15.67 -0.79 -9.16
C THR A 106 -17.16 -0.99 -9.46
N GLU A 107 -18.02 -0.16 -8.87
CA GLU A 107 -19.47 -0.26 -9.08
C GLU A 107 -19.90 0.17 -10.49
N ASN A 108 -19.27 1.21 -11.04
CA ASN A 108 -19.76 1.93 -12.22
C ASN A 108 -18.77 1.91 -13.39
N GLU A 109 -17.47 1.74 -13.16
CA GLU A 109 -16.43 1.90 -14.20
C GLU A 109 -15.71 0.60 -14.56
N GLY A 110 -16.18 -0.54 -14.06
CA GLY A 110 -15.60 -1.86 -14.34
C GLY A 110 -14.34 -2.13 -13.53
N ILE A 111 -13.28 -2.65 -14.15
CA ILE A 111 -12.05 -3.05 -13.45
C ILE A 111 -10.98 -1.96 -13.63
N PHE A 112 -10.55 -1.39 -12.51
CA PHE A 112 -9.36 -0.56 -12.42
C PHE A 112 -8.12 -1.42 -12.13
N ILE A 113 -6.97 -1.05 -12.70
CA ILE A 113 -5.70 -1.76 -12.50
C ILE A 113 -4.64 -0.74 -12.09
N ALA A 114 -3.94 -1.00 -10.99
CA ALA A 114 -2.79 -0.23 -10.52
C ALA A 114 -1.54 -1.09 -10.40
N ASP A 115 -0.39 -0.49 -10.65
CA ASP A 115 0.91 -1.07 -10.35
C ASP A 115 1.36 -0.63 -8.96
N LEU A 116 1.51 -1.58 -8.05
CA LEU A 116 1.95 -1.36 -6.66
C LEU A 116 3.46 -1.43 -6.53
N ASN A 117 4.18 -1.85 -7.56
CA ASN A 117 5.62 -1.74 -7.54
C ASN A 117 5.99 -0.26 -7.52
N PRO A 118 6.98 0.16 -6.73
CA PRO A 118 7.44 1.54 -6.74
C PRO A 118 7.92 1.91 -8.15
N LEU A 119 7.10 2.66 -8.89
CA LEU A 119 7.33 3.01 -10.29
C LEU A 119 7.48 4.54 -10.43
N ASN A 120 8.72 4.95 -10.63
CA ASN A 120 9.20 6.28 -11.05
C ASN A 120 8.97 7.48 -10.12
N ILE A 121 10.00 8.32 -10.09
CA ILE A 121 10.24 9.46 -9.19
C ILE A 121 9.23 10.63 -9.40
N ASN A 122 8.23 10.47 -10.26
CA ASN A 122 7.33 11.57 -10.61
C ASN A 122 6.37 11.96 -9.47
N ASP A 123 6.08 11.06 -8.52
CA ASP A 123 5.14 11.30 -7.42
C ASP A 123 5.79 11.73 -6.09
N ILE A 124 7.12 11.86 -6.03
CA ILE A 124 7.85 12.27 -4.81
C ILE A 124 7.73 13.78 -4.52
N ASN A 125 7.18 14.58 -5.44
CA ASN A 125 7.07 16.03 -5.26
C ASN A 125 5.98 16.50 -4.28
N SER A 126 5.23 15.59 -3.66
CA SER A 126 4.06 15.95 -2.83
C SER A 126 4.26 15.79 -1.32
N ALA A 127 5.43 15.33 -0.85
CA ALA A 127 5.75 15.24 0.58
C ALA A 127 6.79 16.30 0.99
N SER A 128 6.31 17.46 1.42
CA SER A 128 7.02 18.40 2.30
C SER A 128 8.41 18.89 1.81
N GLY A 129 8.39 19.72 0.76
CA GLY A 129 9.23 20.93 0.55
C GLY A 129 10.74 20.98 0.85
N THR A 130 11.43 19.88 1.15
CA THR A 130 12.80 19.90 1.68
C THR A 130 13.86 19.48 0.67
N PHE A 131 13.52 18.58 -0.25
CA PHE A 131 14.36 18.16 -1.37
C PHE A 131 13.50 17.65 -2.54
N SER A 132 14.06 17.65 -3.74
CA SER A 132 13.49 17.00 -4.92
C SER A 132 14.49 15.99 -5.44
N LEU A 133 14.03 14.79 -5.75
CA LEU A 133 14.78 13.81 -6.53
C LEU A 133 14.17 13.79 -7.93
N TYR A 134 14.99 13.71 -8.98
CA TYR A 134 14.52 13.66 -10.36
C TYR A 134 14.77 12.29 -10.98
N GLN A 135 13.98 11.96 -11.99
CA GLN A 135 14.18 10.76 -12.81
C GLN A 135 15.62 10.71 -13.33
N ASN A 136 16.25 9.54 -13.21
CA ASN A 136 17.57 9.34 -13.79
C ASN A 136 17.51 9.36 -15.32
N TYR A 137 18.49 9.96 -15.99
CA TYR A 137 18.57 9.98 -17.45
C TYR A 137 19.96 9.56 -17.96
N PRO A 138 20.04 8.67 -18.96
CA PRO A 138 18.94 7.94 -19.61
C PRO A 138 18.26 6.93 -18.67
N ASN A 139 16.97 6.64 -18.89
CA ASN A 139 16.26 5.50 -18.28
C ASN A 139 15.30 4.90 -19.33
N PRO A 140 15.48 3.63 -19.77
CA PRO A 140 16.54 2.68 -19.39
C PRO A 140 17.94 3.16 -19.82
N PHE A 141 18.95 2.95 -18.97
CA PHE A 141 20.32 3.34 -19.27
C PHE A 141 21.15 2.19 -19.83
N ASN A 142 22.19 2.54 -20.61
CA ASN A 142 23.25 1.62 -20.97
C ASN A 142 24.54 2.00 -20.22
N SER A 143 24.98 1.13 -19.30
CA SER A 143 26.18 1.24 -18.45
C SER A 143 26.27 2.42 -17.46
N THR A 144 25.68 3.59 -17.75
CA THR A 144 25.70 4.78 -16.88
C THR A 144 24.41 5.58 -16.98
N THR A 145 24.00 6.20 -15.87
CA THR A 145 22.87 7.14 -15.81
C THR A 145 23.22 8.33 -14.90
N ILE A 146 22.49 9.43 -15.01
CA ILE A 146 22.64 10.61 -14.16
C ILE A 146 21.45 10.68 -13.22
N ILE A 147 21.70 10.76 -11.91
CA ILE A 147 20.67 10.98 -10.89
C ILE A 147 20.75 12.45 -10.46
N ASN A 148 19.74 13.25 -10.79
CA ASN A 148 19.67 14.65 -10.39
C ASN A 148 18.85 14.79 -9.10
N TYR A 149 19.23 15.74 -8.25
CA TYR A 149 18.49 16.12 -7.05
C TYR A 149 18.59 17.64 -6.82
N ALA A 150 17.66 18.18 -6.05
CA ALA A 150 17.68 19.56 -5.58
C ALA A 150 17.42 19.60 -4.07
N ILE A 151 18.14 20.46 -3.36
CA ILE A 151 17.96 20.71 -1.92
C ILE A 151 17.67 22.19 -1.72
N HIS A 152 16.82 22.51 -0.74
CA HIS A 152 16.40 23.90 -0.52
C HIS A 152 17.48 24.75 0.19
N ARG A 153 18.42 24.09 0.89
CA ARG A 153 19.59 24.70 1.54
C ARG A 153 20.77 23.75 1.42
N GLU A 154 21.98 24.31 1.32
CA GLU A 154 23.21 23.52 1.37
C GLU A 154 23.21 22.67 2.64
N SER A 155 23.34 21.37 2.43
CA SER A 155 23.29 20.36 3.49
C SER A 155 23.98 19.10 2.99
N HIS A 156 24.40 18.27 3.93
CA HIS A 156 25.04 17.00 3.60
C HIS A 156 24.03 16.04 2.96
N VAL A 157 24.35 15.53 1.77
CA VAL A 157 23.47 14.62 1.03
C VAL A 157 24.07 13.22 0.99
N ILE A 158 23.26 12.24 1.37
CA ILE A 158 23.58 10.82 1.25
C ILE A 158 22.66 10.22 0.18
N LEU A 159 23.25 9.67 -0.88
CA LEU A 159 22.53 8.94 -1.93
C LEU A 159 22.81 7.45 -1.79
N GLU A 160 21.77 6.66 -1.53
CA GLU A 160 21.86 5.21 -1.39
C GLU A 160 21.10 4.51 -2.52
N VAL A 161 21.72 3.51 -3.14
CA VAL A 161 21.10 2.71 -4.21
C VAL A 161 20.88 1.30 -3.70
N TYR A 162 19.65 0.80 -3.87
CA TYR A 162 19.23 -0.52 -3.48
C TYR A 162 18.79 -1.32 -4.71
N ASN A 163 18.86 -2.66 -4.62
CA ASN A 163 18.18 -3.53 -5.58
C ASN A 163 16.74 -3.83 -5.13
N LEU A 164 15.99 -4.57 -5.96
CA LEU A 164 14.60 -4.97 -5.68
C LEU A 164 14.43 -5.87 -4.43
N LEU A 165 15.52 -6.40 -3.87
CA LEU A 165 15.52 -7.20 -2.64
C LEU A 165 15.96 -6.38 -1.42
N ALA A 166 15.89 -5.04 -1.51
CA ALA A 166 16.34 -4.10 -0.48
C ALA A 166 17.83 -4.23 -0.09
N LYS A 167 18.66 -4.86 -0.93
CA LYS A 167 20.11 -4.94 -0.70
C LYS A 167 20.79 -3.66 -1.21
N LYS A 168 21.53 -2.99 -0.34
CA LYS A 168 22.36 -1.81 -0.68
C LYS A 168 23.43 -2.20 -1.70
N LEU A 169 23.41 -1.53 -2.85
CA LEU A 169 24.38 -1.68 -3.94
C LEU A 169 25.49 -0.61 -3.86
N ARG A 170 25.13 0.62 -3.49
CA ARG A 170 26.08 1.74 -3.46
C ARG A 170 25.62 2.87 -2.54
N ILE A 171 26.59 3.63 -2.04
CA ILE A 171 26.40 4.86 -1.26
C ILE A 171 27.32 5.97 -1.80
N TRP A 172 26.79 7.18 -1.90
CA TRP A 172 27.57 8.40 -2.11
C TRP A 172 27.25 9.41 -1.01
N SER A 173 28.27 10.17 -0.62
CA SER A 173 28.21 11.19 0.41
C SER A 173 28.74 12.49 -0.21
N MET A 174 27.87 13.48 -0.31
CA MET A 174 28.10 14.75 -1.00
C MET A 174 27.99 15.90 0.01
N LYS A 175 28.87 16.88 -0.10
CA LYS A 175 28.88 18.08 0.74
C LYS A 175 28.12 19.21 0.05
#